data_AF-D9W4E2-F1
#
_entry.id   AF-D9W4E2-F1
#
_cell.length_a   1.000
_cell.length_b   1.000
_cell.length_c   1.000
_cell.angle_alpha   90.00
_cell.angle_beta   90.00
_cell.angle_gamma   90.00
#
_symmetry.space_group_name_H-M   'P 1'
#
loop_
_entity.id
_entity.type
_entity.pdbx_description
1 polymer ?
#
loop_
_entity_poly.entity_id
_entity_poly.type
_entity_poly.pdbx_seq_one_letter_code
_entity_poly.pdbx_strand_id
1 'polypeptide(L)'
;MSHGLSDQAAAVLGVMAGKAPEVFATVVRFLPVITAAHEVGTVPPGATPTDQWGDVHDTAVPGAPVIVEWYTADPESLTITRITWLETTG
;
A
#
# COMPACT_ATOMS: atom_id res chain seq x y z
N MET A 1 -9.08 -10.97 12.04
CA MET A 1 -8.30 -10.10 11.15
C MET A 1 -7.04 -10.75 10.58
N SER A 2 -6.86 -10.65 9.27
CA SER A 2 -5.71 -11.13 8.51
C SER A 2 -5.17 -10.06 7.56
N HIS A 3 -3.85 -10.03 7.34
CA HIS A 3 -3.19 -9.08 6.44
C HIS A 3 -2.36 -9.84 5.40
N GLY A 4 -2.47 -9.40 4.14
CA GLY A 4 -1.79 -10.04 3.02
C GLY A 4 -1.15 -9.06 2.05
N LEU A 5 -0.16 -9.56 1.32
CA LEU A 5 0.41 -8.92 0.14
C LEU A 5 0.09 -9.80 -1.06
N SER A 6 -0.27 -9.20 -2.19
CA SER A 6 -0.26 -9.91 -3.46
C SER A 6 1.17 -10.24 -3.90
N ASP A 7 1.30 -11.21 -4.81
CA ASP A 7 2.60 -11.54 -5.41
C ASP A 7 3.25 -10.32 -6.09
N GLN A 8 2.43 -9.45 -6.72
CA GLN A 8 2.92 -8.23 -7.36
C GLN A 8 3.48 -7.25 -6.32
N ALA A 9 2.75 -7.01 -5.23
CA ALA A 9 3.18 -6.12 -4.17
C ALA A 9 4.48 -6.63 -3.52
N ALA A 10 4.56 -7.92 -3.23
CA ALA A 10 5.75 -8.56 -2.69
C ALA A 10 6.96 -8.46 -3.64
N ALA A 11 6.75 -8.70 -4.95
CA ALA A 11 7.81 -8.60 -5.95
C ALA A 11 8.37 -7.16 -6.04
N VAL A 12 7.50 -6.14 -6.03
CA VAL A 12 7.94 -4.74 -6.08
C VAL A 12 8.72 -4.34 -4.82
N LEU A 13 8.28 -4.76 -3.64
CA LEU A 13 9.05 -4.57 -2.40
C LEU A 13 10.42 -5.22 -2.48
N GLY A 14 10.51 -6.44 -3.04
CA GLY A 14 11.78 -7.13 -3.28
C GLY A 14 12.72 -6.36 -4.20
N VAL A 15 12.19 -5.78 -5.28
CA VAL A 15 12.98 -4.94 -6.20
C VAL A 15 13.46 -3.66 -5.51
N MET A 16 12.60 -2.98 -4.73
CA MET A 16 12.98 -1.80 -3.97
C MET A 16 14.09 -2.12 -2.95
N ALA A 17 13.97 -3.23 -2.22
CA ALA A 17 14.98 -3.63 -1.23
C ALA A 17 16.38 -3.80 -1.85
N GLY A 18 16.45 -4.27 -3.10
CA GLY A 18 17.72 -4.43 -3.82
C GLY A 18 18.25 -3.17 -4.51
N LYS A 19 17.39 -2.23 -4.92
CA LYS A 19 17.77 -1.07 -5.74
C LYS A 19 17.72 0.28 -5.02
N ALA A 20 16.82 0.43 -4.06
CA ALA A 20 16.51 1.67 -3.35
C ALA A 20 16.10 1.36 -1.90
N PRO A 21 17.03 0.90 -1.04
CA PRO A 21 16.73 0.43 0.30
C PRO A 21 16.09 1.49 1.20
N GLU A 22 16.35 2.76 0.97
CA GLU A 22 15.71 3.90 1.65
C GLU A 22 14.24 4.06 1.24
N VAL A 23 13.91 3.86 -0.03
CA VAL A 23 12.52 3.83 -0.53
C VAL A 23 11.80 2.63 0.08
N PHE A 24 12.42 1.44 0.05
CA PHE A 24 11.88 0.25 0.69
C PHE A 24 11.59 0.47 2.18
N ALA A 25 12.55 1.01 2.92
CA ALA A 25 12.38 1.29 4.35
C ALA A 25 11.23 2.26 4.63
N THR A 26 11.04 3.26 3.76
CA THR A 26 9.93 4.22 3.86
C THR A 26 8.59 3.54 3.61
N VAL A 27 8.48 2.71 2.56
CA VAL A 27 7.26 1.96 2.25
C VAL A 27 6.90 1.00 3.38
N VAL A 28 7.87 0.20 3.86
CA VAL A 28 7.64 -0.78 4.94
C VAL A 28 7.20 -0.11 6.24
N ARG A 29 7.69 1.10 6.54
CA ARG A 29 7.21 1.90 7.70
C ARG A 29 5.80 2.44 7.51
N PHE A 30 5.37 2.61 6.27
CA PHE A 30 4.05 3.16 5.94
C PHE A 30 2.95 2.09 5.87
N LEU A 31 3.25 0.85 5.42
CA LEU A 31 2.24 -0.22 5.33
C LEU A 31 1.44 -0.44 6.64
N PRO A 32 2.05 -0.37 7.85
CA PRO A 32 1.30 -0.48 9.11
C PRO A 32 0.26 0.63 9.34
N VAL A 33 0.41 1.80 8.71
CA VAL A 33 -0.58 2.90 8.79
C VAL A 33 -1.87 2.49 8.09
N ILE A 34 -1.76 1.79 6.95
CA ILE A 34 -2.90 1.26 6.20
C ILE A 34 -3.60 0.17 7.04
N THR A 35 -2.84 -0.78 7.58
CA THR A 35 -3.43 -1.87 8.39
C THR A 35 -4.11 -1.33 9.65
N ALA A 36 -3.48 -0.39 10.36
CA ALA A 36 -4.04 0.20 11.58
C ALA A 36 -5.31 1.02 11.31
N ALA A 37 -5.38 1.73 10.17
CA ALA A 37 -6.60 2.46 9.79
C ALA A 37 -7.76 1.48 9.52
N HIS A 38 -7.50 0.39 8.80
CA HIS A 38 -8.50 -0.64 8.52
C HIS A 38 -8.98 -1.36 9.78
N GLU A 39 -8.07 -1.69 10.70
CA GLU A 39 -8.39 -2.31 12.01
C GLU A 39 -9.45 -1.53 12.81
N VAL A 40 -9.54 -0.21 12.60
CA VAL A 40 -10.53 0.66 13.26
C VAL A 40 -11.66 1.12 12.34
N GLY A 41 -11.80 0.50 11.16
CA GLY A 41 -12.88 0.77 10.20
C GLY A 41 -12.73 2.10 9.46
N THR A 42 -11.50 2.55 9.22
CA THR A 42 -11.19 3.82 8.56
C THR A 42 -10.17 3.64 7.43
N VAL A 43 -9.90 4.72 6.70
CA VAL A 43 -8.82 4.79 5.70
C VAL A 43 -7.79 5.85 6.11
N PRO A 44 -6.50 5.68 5.75
CA PRO A 44 -5.48 6.68 6.01
C PRO A 44 -5.80 8.03 5.34
N PRO A 45 -5.30 9.16 5.89
CA PRO A 45 -5.41 10.46 5.24
C PRO A 45 -4.80 10.44 3.83
N GLY A 46 -5.53 11.00 2.86
CA GLY A 46 -5.10 11.02 1.46
C GLY A 46 -5.32 9.69 0.72
N ALA A 47 -6.03 8.73 1.31
CA ALA A 47 -6.53 7.58 0.58
C ALA A 47 -7.65 7.99 -0.38
N THR A 48 -7.62 7.47 -1.60
CA THR A 48 -8.64 7.70 -2.63
C THR A 48 -9.29 6.38 -3.04
N PRO A 49 -10.63 6.30 -3.17
CA PRO A 49 -11.28 5.11 -3.71
C PRO A 49 -10.93 4.97 -5.19
N THR A 50 -10.56 3.77 -5.62
CA THR A 50 -10.16 3.46 -7.01
C THR A 50 -11.22 2.65 -7.75
N ASP A 51 -12.23 2.14 -7.05
CA ASP A 51 -13.39 1.47 -7.63
C ASP A 51 -14.70 2.20 -7.30
N GLN A 52 -15.77 1.79 -7.98
CA GLN A 52 -17.11 2.39 -7.81
C GLN A 52 -17.84 1.90 -6.56
N TRP A 53 -17.35 0.83 -5.93
CA TRP A 53 -17.95 0.22 -4.74
C TRP A 53 -17.34 0.77 -3.45
N GLY A 54 -16.17 1.42 -3.52
CA GLY A 54 -15.47 1.96 -2.37
C GLY A 54 -14.71 0.90 -1.58
N ASP A 55 -14.44 -0.25 -2.21
CA ASP A 55 -13.77 -1.39 -1.57
C ASP A 55 -12.26 -1.38 -1.85
N VAL A 56 -11.83 -0.70 -2.91
CA VAL A 56 -10.42 -0.55 -3.28
C VAL A 56 -9.99 0.88 -3.06
N HIS A 57 -8.87 1.05 -2.39
CA HIS A 57 -8.26 2.34 -2.13
C HIS A 57 -6.81 2.37 -2.56
N ASP A 58 -6.33 3.54 -2.94
CA ASP A 58 -4.90 3.80 -3.08
C ASP A 58 -4.47 5.02 -2.27
N THR A 59 -3.17 5.10 -1.98
CA THR A 59 -2.57 6.27 -1.35
C THR A 59 -1.09 6.37 -1.69
N ALA A 60 -0.59 7.60 -1.80
CA ALA A 60 0.82 7.87 -1.96
C ALA A 60 1.57 7.66 -0.64
N VAL A 61 2.75 7.05 -0.70
CA VAL A 61 3.63 6.86 0.45
C VAL A 61 4.34 8.18 0.74
N PRO A 62 4.15 8.80 1.92
CA PRO A 62 4.82 10.05 2.25
C PRO A 62 6.34 9.90 2.22
N GLY A 63 7.02 10.76 1.44
CA GLY A 63 8.49 10.75 1.32
C GLY A 63 9.07 9.68 0.40
N ALA A 64 8.23 8.91 -0.30
CA ALA A 64 8.67 7.94 -1.31
C ALA A 64 7.87 8.09 -2.61
N PRO A 65 8.48 7.84 -3.79
CA PRO A 65 7.77 7.89 -5.06
C PRO A 65 6.97 6.59 -5.26
N VAL A 66 6.04 6.28 -4.36
CA VAL A 66 5.33 5.00 -4.33
C VAL A 66 3.84 5.24 -4.08
N ILE A 67 3.00 4.48 -4.78
CA ILE A 67 1.56 4.37 -4.50
C ILE A 67 1.28 2.96 -4.03
N VAL A 68 0.52 2.82 -2.95
CA VAL A 68 0.05 1.54 -2.41
C VAL A 68 -1.45 1.47 -2.61
N GLU A 69 -1.94 0.36 -3.17
CA GLU A 69 -3.35 0.04 -3.35
C GLU A 69 -3.70 -1.18 -2.50
N TRP A 70 -4.90 -1.17 -1.90
CA TRP A 70 -5.39 -2.25 -1.08
C TRP A 70 -6.90 -2.43 -1.21
N TYR A 71 -7.35 -3.66 -0.94
CA TYR A 71 -8.76 -4.06 -0.95
C TYR A 71 -9.28 -4.30 0.47
N THR A 72 -10.52 -3.86 0.73
CA THR A 72 -11.15 -3.79 2.06
C THR A 72 -12.61 -4.26 2.13
N ALA A 73 -13.17 -4.88 1.08
CA ALA A 73 -14.58 -5.31 1.12
C ALA A 73 -14.90 -6.34 2.22
N ASP A 74 -13.89 -7.08 2.67
CA ASP A 74 -14.01 -7.96 3.83
C ASP A 74 -13.47 -7.23 5.07
N PRO A 75 -14.30 -6.93 6.08
CA PRO A 75 -13.86 -6.25 7.29
C PRO A 75 -12.89 -7.08 8.15
N GLU A 76 -12.75 -8.38 7.88
CA GLU A 76 -11.80 -9.26 8.57
C GLU A 76 -10.50 -9.47 7.81
N SER A 77 -10.35 -8.89 6.60
CA SER A 77 -9.13 -9.01 5.82
C SER A 77 -8.75 -7.75 5.04
N LEU A 78 -7.45 -7.44 5.06
CA LEU A 78 -6.86 -6.41 4.23
C LEU A 78 -5.76 -7.02 3.36
N THR A 79 -5.89 -6.82 2.06
CA THR A 79 -4.86 -7.25 1.10
C THR A 79 -4.29 -6.04 0.40
N ILE A 80 -2.97 -5.81 0.52
CA ILE A 80 -2.27 -4.90 -0.37
C ILE A 80 -2.23 -5.55 -1.76
N THR A 81 -3.07 -5.06 -2.66
CA THR A 81 -3.27 -5.63 -3.99
C THR A 81 -2.17 -5.23 -4.94
N ARG A 82 -1.65 -4.01 -4.80
CA ARG A 82 -0.67 -3.45 -5.72
C ARG A 82 0.24 -2.42 -5.07
N ILE A 83 1.53 -2.48 -5.40
CA ILE A 83 2.50 -1.42 -5.09
C ILE A 83 3.07 -0.92 -6.41
N THR A 84 2.98 0.39 -6.64
CA THR A 84 3.48 1.06 -7.85
C THR A 84 4.66 1.92 -7.47
N TRP A 85 5.86 1.57 -7.93
CA TRP A 85 7.03 2.44 -7.86
C TRP A 85 6.98 3.43 -9.02
N LEU A 86 6.78 4.70 -8.73
CA LEU A 86 6.82 5.77 -9.72
C LEU A 86 8.28 6.01 -10.06
N GLU A 87 8.67 5.75 -11.31
CA GLU A 87 9.99 6.15 -11.77
C GLU A 87 10.09 7.67 -11.67
N THR A 88 11.03 8.17 -10.87
CA THR A 88 11.44 9.57 -10.96
C THR A 88 12.10 9.72 -12.32
N THR A 89 11.46 10.44 -13.23
CA THR A 89 12.10 10.89 -14.47
C THR A 89 13.35 11.68 -14.10
N GLY A 90 14.50 11.02 -14.19
CA GLY A 90 15.83 11.62 -14.03
C GLY A 90 16.30 12.27 -15.32
#